data_AF-A0A969K613-F1
#
_entry.id   AF-A0A969K613-F1
#
_cell.length_a   1.000
_cell.length_b   1.000
_cell.length_c   1.000
_cell.angle_alpha   90.00
_cell.angle_beta   90.00
_cell.angle_gamma   90.00
#
_symmetry.space_group_name_H-M   'P 1'
#
loop_
_entity.id
_entity.type
_entity.pdbx_description
1 polymer ?
#
loop_
_entity_poly.entity_id
_entity_poly.type
_entity_poly.pdbx_seq_one_letter_code
_entity_poly.pdbx_strand_id
1 'polypeptide(L)'
;MVDTNVISELSRPRPDARVAAWMSARETIALSAVSVEEAEFGLVVRPKESVRRVFEEILRGCCVVYPVTFEIARALVSCVAVYGGVG
;
A
#
# COMPACT_ATOMS: atom_id res chain seq x y z
N MET A 1 -7.35 2.33 -3.40
CA MET A 1 -6.21 1.63 -2.77
C MET A 1 -4.93 2.22 -3.29
N VAL A 2 -3.88 2.23 -2.47
CA VAL A 2 -2.55 2.71 -2.83
C VAL A 2 -1.58 1.54 -2.83
N ASP A 3 -0.51 1.69 -3.59
CA ASP A 3 0.54 0.68 -3.69
C ASP A 3 1.63 0.91 -2.63
N THR A 4 2.37 -0.15 -2.27
CA THR A 4 3.49 -0.07 -1.32
C THR A 4 4.61 0.86 -1.80
N ASN A 5 4.74 1.10 -3.11
CA ASN A 5 5.69 2.06 -3.66
C ASN A 5 5.39 3.51 -3.28
N VAL A 6 4.11 3.87 -3.11
CA VAL A 6 3.72 5.23 -2.67
C VAL A 6 4.20 5.47 -1.24
N ILE A 7 4.03 4.47 -0.37
CA ILE A 7 4.50 4.52 1.01
C ILE A 7 6.03 4.62 1.07
N SER A 8 6.73 3.81 0.27
CA SER A 8 8.20 3.84 0.24
C SER A 8 8.75 5.17 -0.29
N GLU A 9 8.07 5.80 -1.25
CA GLU A 9 8.42 7.15 -1.72
C GLU A 9 8.24 8.20 -0.62
N LEU A 10 7.10 8.21 0.08
CA LEU A 10 6.81 9.15 1.17
C LEU A 10 7.81 9.05 2.33
N SER A 11 8.43 7.89 2.51
CA SER A 11 9.45 7.66 3.54
C SER A 11 10.86 8.14 3.20
N ARG A 12 11.08 8.63 1.98
CA ARG A 12 12.39 9.15 1.56
C ARG A 12 12.68 10.50 2.25
N PRO A 13 13.96 10.84 2.50
CA PRO A 13 14.33 12.14 3.05
C PRO A 13 13.83 13.33 2.23
N ARG A 14 13.67 13.13 0.91
CA ARG A 14 13.07 14.08 -0.03
C ARG A 14 12.11 13.30 -0.93
N PRO A 15 10.83 13.17 -0.56
CA PRO A 15 9.84 12.52 -1.40
C PRO A 15 9.56 13.36 -2.64
N ASP A 16 9.12 12.71 -3.72
CA ASP A 16 8.59 13.43 -4.89
C ASP A 16 7.45 14.38 -4.45
N ALA A 17 7.58 15.66 -4.81
CA ALA A 17 6.66 16.71 -4.40
C ALA A 17 5.22 16.46 -4.90
N ARG A 18 5.05 15.81 -6.04
CA ARG A 18 3.72 15.44 -6.56
C ARG A 18 3.10 14.34 -5.73
N VAL A 19 3.89 13.36 -5.29
CA VAL A 19 3.40 12.27 -4.42
C VAL A 19 3.01 12.81 -3.04
N ALA A 20 3.84 13.68 -2.47
CA ALA A 20 3.55 14.34 -1.20
C ALA A 20 2.29 15.22 -1.28
N ALA A 21 2.15 16.04 -2.33
CA ALA A 21 0.96 16.88 -2.54
C ALA A 21 -0.31 16.06 -2.82
N TRP A 22 -0.17 14.96 -3.55
CA TRP A 22 -1.27 14.03 -3.80
C TRP A 22 -1.73 13.36 -2.50
N MET A 23 -0.79 13.02 -1.61
CA MET A 23 -1.10 12.41 -0.32
C MET A 23 -1.78 13.41 0.62
N SER A 24 -1.27 14.64 0.70
CA SER A 24 -1.83 15.67 1.59
C SER A 24 -3.24 16.12 1.18
N ALA A 25 -3.60 15.99 -0.10
CA ALA A 25 -4.95 16.30 -0.60
C ALA A 25 -5.99 15.22 -0.28
N ARG A 26 -5.62 14.11 0.39
CA ARG A 26 -6.51 12.99 0.71
C ARG A 26 -6.70 12.87 2.21
N GLU A 27 -7.96 12.81 2.62
CA GLU A 27 -8.33 12.54 4.02
C GLU A 27 -8.17 11.06 4.37
N THR A 28 -8.31 10.16 3.40
CA THR A 28 -8.21 8.72 3.62
C THR A 28 -7.60 8.01 2.42
N ILE A 29 -6.70 7.07 2.69
CA ILE A 29 -6.18 6.10 1.74
C ILE A 29 -6.58 4.69 2.17
N ALA A 30 -6.38 3.73 1.28
CA ALA A 30 -6.65 2.34 1.58
C ALA A 30 -5.50 1.43 1.15
N LEU A 31 -5.17 0.46 1.99
CA LEU A 31 -4.22 -0.62 1.71
C LEU A 31 -4.93 -1.96 1.80
N SER A 32 -4.42 -2.97 1.09
CA SER A 32 -4.83 -4.36 1.36
C SER A 32 -4.04 -4.90 2.55
N ALA A 33 -4.60 -5.86 3.28
CA ALA A 33 -3.87 -6.58 4.32
C ALA A 33 -2.59 -7.26 3.78
N VAL A 34 -2.58 -7.67 2.50
CA VAL A 34 -1.39 -8.22 1.83
C VAL A 34 -0.31 -7.17 1.70
N SER A 35 -0.66 -5.98 1.20
CA SER A 35 0.29 -4.87 1.05
C SER A 35 0.87 -4.42 2.39
N VAL A 36 0.09 -4.55 3.47
CA VAL A 36 0.59 -4.30 4.83
C VAL A 36 1.60 -5.36 5.24
N GLU A 37 1.27 -6.65 5.05
CA GLU A 37 2.17 -7.76 5.37
C GLU A 37 3.49 -7.68 4.59
N GLU A 38 3.45 -7.42 3.28
CA GLU A 38 4.64 -7.26 2.45
C GLU A 38 5.55 -6.12 2.93
N ALA A 39 4.95 -5.00 3.34
CA ALA A 39 5.69 -3.84 3.85
C ALA A 39 6.34 -4.15 5.20
N GLU A 40 5.62 -4.77 6.14
CA GLU A 40 6.14 -5.22 7.43
C GLU A 40 7.25 -6.25 7.26
N PHE A 41 7.06 -7.24 6.39
CA PHE A 41 8.09 -8.22 6.06
C PHE A 41 9.35 -7.55 5.49
N GLY A 42 9.18 -6.61 4.57
CA GLY A 42 10.28 -5.81 4.03
C GLY A 42 11.05 -5.05 5.11
N LEU A 43 10.37 -4.50 6.11
CA LEU A 43 10.97 -3.81 7.25
C LEU A 43 11.68 -4.76 8.23
N VAL A 44 11.16 -5.98 8.40
CA VAL A 44 11.84 -7.04 9.18
C VAL A 44 13.14 -7.47 8.50
N VAL A 45 13.09 -7.73 7.18
CA VAL A 45 14.25 -8.19 6.41
C VAL A 45 15.29 -7.08 6.22
N ARG A 46 14.87 -5.83 6.04
CA ARG A 46 15.75 -4.66 5.91
C ARG A 46 15.26 -3.52 6.80
N PRO A 47 15.66 -3.51 8.08
CA PRO A 47 15.23 -2.49 9.02
C PRO A 47 15.62 -1.09 8.56
N LYS A 48 14.61 -0.22 8.42
CA LYS A 48 14.77 1.21 8.19
C LYS A 48 13.79 1.97 9.06
N GLU A 49 14.30 2.51 10.16
CA GLU A 49 13.47 3.16 11.19
C GLU A 49 12.64 4.33 10.66
N SER A 50 13.19 5.12 9.73
CA SER A 50 12.46 6.22 9.09
C SER A 50 11.26 5.73 8.28
N VAL A 51 11.41 4.59 7.60
CA VAL A 51 10.34 3.99 6.79
C VAL A 51 9.28 3.37 7.69
N ARG A 52 9.70 2.66 8.74
CA ARG A 52 8.81 2.08 9.75
C ARG A 52 7.93 3.15 10.38
N ARG A 53 8.53 4.25 10.85
CA ARG A 53 7.79 5.35 11.49
C ARG A 53 6.71 5.94 10.57
N VAL A 54 7.10 6.30 9.35
CA VAL A 54 6.15 6.87 8.37
C VAL A 54 5.04 5.87 8.05
N PHE A 55 5.37 4.59 7.88
CA PHE A 55 4.38 3.57 7.60
C PHE A 55 3.38 3.41 8.74
N GLU A 56 3.86 3.33 9.98
CA GLU A 56 2.98 3.24 11.15
C GLU A 56 2.10 4.49 11.34
N GLU A 57 2.63 5.70 11.07
CA GLU A 57 1.86 6.94 11.10
C GLU A 57 0.71 6.92 10.08
N ILE A 58 0.99 6.43 8.88
CA ILE A 58 -0.03 6.26 7.84
C ILE A 58 -1.09 5.25 8.28
N LEU A 59 -0.69 4.08 8.81
CA LEU A 59 -1.60 3.04 9.28
C LEU A 59 -2.52 3.53 10.41
N ARG A 60 -2.01 4.35 11.33
CA ARG A 60 -2.78 4.87 12.48
C ARG A 60 -3.66 6.06 12.13
N GLY A 61 -3.27 6.88 11.16
CA GLY A 61 -3.90 8.16 10.87
C GLY A 61 -5.02 8.07 9.84
N CYS A 62 -4.63 7.86 8.58
CA CYS A 62 -5.52 8.07 7.43
C CYS A 62 -5.69 6.82 6.56
N CYS A 63 -5.34 5.64 7.06
CA CYS A 63 -5.39 4.41 6.29
C CYS A 63 -6.51 3.47 6.74
N VAL A 64 -7.33 3.03 5.79
CA VAL A 64 -8.21 1.88 5.95
C VAL A 64 -7.52 0.64 5.40
N VAL A 65 -7.40 -0.41 6.20
CA VAL A 65 -6.85 -1.70 5.76
C VAL A 65 -8.01 -2.62 5.40
N TYR A 66 -8.07 -3.04 4.12
CA TYR A 66 -9.06 -3.99 3.65
C TYR A 66 -8.57 -5.43 3.84
N PRO A 67 -9.38 -6.33 4.44
CA PRO A 67 -9.03 -7.72 4.59
C PRO A 67 -9.03 -8.42 3.23
N VAL A 68 -8.30 -9.54 3.13
CA VAL A 68 -8.48 -10.49 2.04
C VAL A 68 -9.65 -11.40 2.40
N THR A 69 -10.75 -11.29 1.67
CA THR A 69 -11.90 -12.19 1.81
C THR A 69 -11.98 -13.15 0.62
N PHE A 70 -12.76 -14.22 0.77
CA PHE A 70 -12.99 -15.18 -0.31
C PHE A 70 -13.60 -14.50 -1.55
N GLU A 71 -14.52 -13.56 -1.34
CA GLU A 71 -15.18 -12.79 -2.40
C GLU A 71 -14.19 -11.92 -3.17
N ILE A 72 -13.30 -11.22 -2.46
CA ILE A 72 -12.24 -10.41 -3.06
C ILE A 72 -11.29 -11.31 -3.86
N ALA A 73 -10.88 -12.45 -3.29
CA ALA A 73 -10.01 -13.41 -3.98
C ALA A 73 -10.67 -13.98 -5.26
N ARG A 74 -11.97 -14.28 -5.22
CA ARG A 74 -12.75 -14.75 -6.37
C ARG A 74 -12.89 -13.69 -7.46
N ALA A 75 -13.12 -12.43 -7.09
CA ALA A 75 -13.22 -11.33 -8.05
C ALA A 75 -11.91 -11.10 -8.81
N LEU A 76 -10.76 -11.30 -8.16
CA LEU A 76 -9.45 -11.20 -8.82
C LEU A 76 -9.28 -12.24 -9.93
N VAL A 77 -9.77 -13.47 -9.74
CA VAL A 77 -9.73 -14.52 -10.78
C VAL A 77 -10.49 -14.07 -12.03
N SER A 78 -11.63 -13.42 -11.87
CA SER A 78 -12.40 -12.88 -13.00
C SER A 78 -11.66 -11.75 -13.71
N CYS A 79 -11.00 -10.84 -13.00
CA CYS A 79 -10.16 -9.81 -13.62
C CYS A 79 -8.97 -10.42 -14.37
N VAL A 80 -8.28 -11.40 -13.78
CA VAL A 80 -7.15 -12.08 -14.43
C VAL A 80 -7.62 -12.85 -15.67
N ALA A 81 -8.80 -13.45 -15.66
CA ALA A 81 -9.36 -14.10 -16.84
C ALA A 81 -9.71 -13.10 -17.98
N VAL A 82 -10.11 -11.88 -17.63
CA VAL A 82 -10.45 -10.82 -18.60
C VAL A 82 -9.20 -10.14 -19.18
N TYR A 83 -8.15 -9.92 -18.37
CA TYR A 83 -6.92 -9.23 -18.79
C TYR A 83 -5.77 -10.17 -19.17
N GLY A 84 -5.83 -11.43 -18.74
CA GLY A 84 -4.82 -12.46 -18.97
C GLY A 84 -5.16 -13.38 -20.14
N GLY A 85 -5.95 -12.90 -21.11
CA GLY A 85 -6.33 -13.56 -22.36
C GLY A 85 -5.80 -14.98 -22.50
N VAL A 86 -6.66 -15.96 -22.22
CA VAL A 86 -6.51 -17.27 -22.85
C VAL A 86 -6.84 -17.05 -24.33
N GLY A 87 -5.80 -16.65 -25.08
CA GLY A 87 -5.71 -16.80 -26.53
C GLY A 87 -5.05 -18.12 -26.86
#